data_AF-A4JMH0-F1
#
_entry.id   AF-A4JMH0-F1
#
_cell.length_a   1.000
_cell.length_b   1.000
_cell.length_c   1.000
_cell.angle_alpha   90.00
_cell.angle_beta   90.00
_cell.angle_gamma   90.00
#
_symmetry.space_group_name_H-M   'P 1'
#
loop_
_entity.id
_entity.type
_entity.pdbx_description
1 polymer ?
#
loop_
_entity_poly.entity_id
_entity_poly.type
_entity_poly.pdbx_seq_one_letter_code
_entity_poly.pdbx_strand_id
1 'polypeptide(L)'
;MNEIKSMDVMTRAVKQLADWLLTEPNDGNPLCFAGPPEPTVLGLSRVKMRSIAGAEWTLIAGLQEGWLTAEQGAANFWRIAKLEREEVAREEASQSDALAVLEMLAAEADAGTVMIPSALRLTIDAALIKAGRKEAPVPVRHITINGGV
;
A
#
# COMPACT_ATOMS: atom_id res chain seq x y z
N MET A 1 27.43 -26.60 -11.95
CA MET A 1 26.19 -26.17 -12.65
C MET A 1 24.90 -26.66 -11.98
N ASN A 2 24.94 -27.50 -10.93
CA ASN A 2 23.75 -27.95 -10.19
C ASN A 2 23.36 -27.05 -9.00
N GLU A 3 24.31 -26.36 -8.36
CA GLU A 3 24.00 -25.49 -7.21
C GLU A 3 23.18 -24.26 -7.57
N ILE A 4 23.45 -23.62 -8.72
CA ILE A 4 22.72 -22.42 -9.16
C ILE A 4 21.25 -22.76 -9.46
N LYS A 5 20.97 -23.91 -10.07
CA LYS A 5 19.60 -24.40 -10.31
C LYS A 5 18.88 -24.76 -9.00
N SER A 6 19.60 -25.36 -8.04
CA SER A 6 19.02 -25.73 -6.74
C SER A 6 18.61 -24.50 -5.92
N MET A 7 19.44 -23.44 -5.95
CA MET A 7 19.16 -22.19 -5.25
C MET A 7 17.98 -21.41 -5.85
N ASP A 8 17.83 -21.42 -7.17
CA ASP A 8 16.69 -20.80 -7.87
C ASP A 8 15.36 -21.51 -7.55
N VAL A 9 15.37 -22.85 -7.54
CA VAL A 9 14.20 -23.66 -7.17
C VAL A 9 13.82 -23.46 -5.70
N MET A 10 14.79 -23.41 -4.79
CA MET A 10 14.54 -23.14 -3.37
C MET A 10 13.93 -21.74 -3.18
N THR A 11 14.45 -20.73 -3.89
CA THR A 11 13.92 -19.37 -3.83
C THR A 11 12.48 -19.30 -4.33
N ARG A 12 12.15 -20.05 -5.40
CA ARG A 12 10.77 -20.14 -5.91
C ARG A 12 9.84 -20.85 -4.91
N ALA A 13 10.28 -21.95 -4.32
CA ALA A 13 9.49 -22.71 -3.34
C ALA A 13 9.21 -21.89 -2.07
N VAL A 14 10.22 -21.14 -1.59
CA VAL A 14 10.06 -20.22 -0.44
C VAL A 14 9.07 -19.10 -0.77
N LYS A 15 9.13 -18.53 -1.98
CA LYS A 15 8.16 -17.52 -2.42
C LYS A 15 6.75 -18.08 -2.50
N GLN A 16 6.56 -19.26 -3.07
CA GLN A 16 5.25 -19.91 -3.15
C GLN A 16 4.68 -20.24 -1.77
N LEU A 17 5.53 -20.69 -0.84
CA LEU A 17 5.12 -20.94 0.53
C LEU A 17 4.73 -19.64 1.24
N ALA A 18 5.51 -18.56 1.08
CA ALA A 18 5.21 -17.26 1.65
C ALA A 18 3.90 -16.69 1.10
N ASP A 19 3.69 -16.77 -0.22
CA ASP A 19 2.47 -16.32 -0.88
C ASP A 19 1.25 -17.10 -0.38
N TRP A 20 1.37 -18.43 -0.26
CA TRP A 20 0.33 -19.29 0.31
C TRP A 20 0.03 -18.97 1.78
N LEU A 21 1.07 -18.74 2.61
CA LEU A 21 0.91 -18.40 4.04
C LEU A 21 0.28 -17.02 4.25
N LEU A 22 0.52 -16.09 3.33
CA LEU A 22 0.02 -14.71 3.40
C LEU A 22 -1.30 -14.54 2.63
N THR A 23 -2.00 -15.63 2.31
CA THR A 23 -3.27 -15.61 1.59
C THR A 23 -4.36 -16.30 2.41
N GLU A 24 -5.54 -15.70 2.49
CA GLU A 24 -6.70 -16.30 3.15
C GLU A 24 -7.13 -17.57 2.42
N PRO A 25 -7.25 -18.72 3.11
CA PRO A 25 -7.51 -20.01 2.47
C PRO A 25 -8.90 -20.11 1.84
N ASN A 26 -9.85 -19.28 2.27
CA ASN A 26 -11.24 -19.33 1.78
C ASN A 26 -11.47 -18.42 0.58
N ASP A 27 -10.90 -17.20 0.59
CA ASP A 27 -11.25 -16.15 -0.37
C ASP A 27 -10.06 -15.69 -1.22
N GLY A 28 -8.83 -16.14 -0.93
CA GLY A 28 -7.65 -15.75 -1.70
C GLY A 28 -7.16 -14.32 -1.44
N ASN A 29 -7.69 -13.64 -0.42
CA ASN A 29 -7.30 -12.28 -0.09
C ASN A 29 -5.94 -12.25 0.64
N PRO A 30 -5.11 -11.22 0.43
CA PRO A 30 -3.85 -11.10 1.14
C PRO A 30 -4.07 -10.78 2.63
N LEU A 31 -3.26 -11.40 3.47
CA LEU A 31 -3.17 -11.19 4.91
C LEU A 31 -2.03 -10.21 5.22
N CYS A 32 -2.28 -9.23 6.09
CA CYS A 32 -1.27 -8.30 6.58
C CYS A 32 -0.96 -8.53 8.07
N PHE A 33 0.23 -8.13 8.52
CA PHE A 33 0.60 -8.21 9.94
C PHE A 33 -0.26 -7.25 10.78
N ALA A 34 -0.90 -7.78 11.83
CA ALA A 34 -1.83 -7.03 12.67
C ALA A 34 -1.22 -6.61 14.02
N GLY A 35 0.10 -6.71 14.17
CA GLY A 35 0.80 -6.35 15.39
C GLY A 35 2.13 -7.07 15.56
N PRO A 36 2.86 -6.80 16.65
CA PRO A 36 4.11 -7.48 16.96
C PRO A 36 3.85 -8.98 17.20
N PRO A 37 4.84 -9.86 16.90
CA PRO A 37 4.76 -11.27 17.25
C PRO A 37 4.54 -11.42 18.76
N GLU A 38 3.61 -12.30 19.15
CA GLU A 38 3.38 -12.66 20.54
C GLU A 38 4.59 -13.45 21.08
N PRO A 39 4.88 -13.37 22.38
CA PRO A 39 5.97 -14.13 22.98
C PRO A 39 5.81 -15.63 22.69
N THR A 40 6.92 -16.28 22.35
CA THR A 40 6.96 -17.70 21.97
C THR A 40 6.35 -18.57 23.06
N VAL A 41 5.31 -19.35 22.72
CA VAL A 41 4.70 -20.33 23.62
C VAL A 41 5.06 -21.72 23.11
N LEU A 42 5.73 -22.54 23.93
CA LEU A 42 6.13 -23.92 23.60
C LEU A 42 7.04 -24.03 22.35
N GLY A 43 7.91 -23.04 22.10
CA GLY A 43 8.79 -23.03 20.92
C GLY A 43 8.09 -22.63 19.61
N LEU A 44 6.83 -22.20 19.68
CA LEU A 44 6.05 -21.73 18.54
C LEU A 44 5.94 -20.19 18.59
N SER A 45 6.38 -19.53 17.51
CA SER A 45 6.17 -18.11 17.30
C SER A 45 4.74 -17.88 16.82
N ARG A 46 4.06 -16.91 17.42
CA ARG A 46 2.67 -16.56 17.08
C ARG A 46 2.63 -15.15 16.53
N VAL A 47 1.96 -14.98 15.40
CA VAL A 47 1.81 -13.69 14.75
C VAL A 47 0.34 -13.46 14.47
N LYS A 48 -0.17 -12.29 14.87
CA LYS A 48 -1.51 -11.87 14.47
C LYS A 48 -1.46 -11.31 13.06
N MET A 49 -2.36 -11.80 12.23
CA MET A 49 -2.59 -11.31 10.88
C MET A 49 -4.01 -10.78 10.78
N ARG A 50 -4.23 -9.86 9.86
CA ARG A 50 -5.54 -9.27 9.60
C ARG A 50 -5.79 -9.32 8.10
N SER A 51 -7.02 -9.63 7.72
CA SER A 51 -7.46 -9.51 6.34
C SER A 51 -7.88 -8.09 5.99
N ILE A 52 -7.97 -7.80 4.68
CA ILE A 52 -8.55 -6.55 4.18
C ILE A 52 -10.00 -6.37 4.68
N ALA A 53 -10.74 -7.46 4.86
CA ALA A 53 -12.11 -7.44 5.41
C ALA A 53 -12.15 -7.24 6.95
N GLY A 54 -11.00 -7.17 7.62
CA GLY A 54 -10.88 -6.93 9.06
C GLY A 54 -10.95 -8.19 9.93
N ALA A 55 -10.96 -9.39 9.35
CA ALA A 55 -10.90 -10.64 10.10
C ALA A 55 -9.48 -10.85 10.66
N GLU A 56 -9.38 -11.23 11.93
CA GLU A 56 -8.10 -11.50 12.59
C GLU A 56 -7.77 -13.00 12.56
N TRP A 57 -6.55 -13.31 12.13
CA TRP A 57 -5.99 -14.65 12.02
C TRP A 57 -4.76 -14.77 12.91
N THR A 58 -4.47 -15.96 13.43
CA THR A 58 -3.24 -16.22 14.16
C THR A 58 -2.42 -17.25 13.41
N LEU A 59 -1.28 -16.82 12.87
CA LEU A 59 -0.29 -17.72 12.30
C LEU A 59 0.57 -18.27 13.43
N ILE A 60 0.62 -19.59 13.57
CA ILE A 60 1.50 -20.29 14.52
C ILE A 60 2.57 -20.99 13.71
N ALA A 61 3.82 -20.54 13.84
CA ALA A 61 4.97 -21.14 13.16
C ALA A 61 5.95 -21.68 14.20
N GLY A 62 6.21 -22.99 14.16
CA GLY A 62 7.35 -23.57 14.86
C GLY A 62 8.62 -23.29 14.06
N LEU A 63 9.49 -22.43 14.57
CA LEU A 63 10.84 -22.35 14.07
C LEU A 63 11.59 -23.55 14.67
N GLN A 64 12.12 -24.46 13.85
CA GLN A 64 12.99 -25.51 14.37
C GLN A 64 14.20 -24.89 15.08
N GLU A 65 14.61 -25.47 16.22
CA GLU A 65 15.84 -25.09 16.91
C GLU A 65 17.02 -25.07 15.92
N GLY A 66 17.71 -23.93 15.84
CA GLY A 66 18.96 -23.78 15.08
C GLY A 66 18.94 -22.81 13.91
N TRP A 67 17.79 -22.22 13.53
CA TRP A 67 17.74 -21.33 12.37
C TRP A 67 18.07 -19.86 12.67
N LEU A 68 17.64 -19.32 13.81
CA LEU A 68 17.94 -17.95 14.28
C LEU A 68 17.90 -17.93 15.81
N THR A 69 18.85 -17.25 16.46
CA THR A 69 18.73 -16.91 17.89
C THR A 69 17.62 -15.87 18.08
N ALA A 70 17.08 -15.74 19.29
CA ALA A 70 16.05 -14.74 19.61
C ALA A 70 16.49 -13.30 19.24
N GLU A 71 17.79 -12.99 19.41
CA GLU A 71 18.37 -11.70 19.03
C GLU A 71 18.42 -11.51 17.51
N GLN A 72 18.78 -12.55 16.75
CA GLN A 72 18.80 -12.50 15.29
C GLN A 72 17.38 -12.38 14.71
N GLY A 73 16.40 -13.03 15.35
CA GLY A 73 14.98 -12.86 15.04
C GLY A 73 14.54 -11.41 15.22
N ALA A 74 14.80 -10.83 16.41
CA ALA A 74 14.49 -9.43 16.70
C ALA A 74 15.16 -8.45 15.72
N ALA A 75 16.44 -8.66 15.40
CA ALA A 75 17.19 -7.83 14.46
C ALA A 75 16.59 -7.87 13.03
N ASN A 76 16.15 -9.04 12.57
CA ASN A 76 15.48 -9.17 11.28
C ASN A 76 14.13 -8.44 11.26
N PHE A 77 13.35 -8.53 12.34
CA PHE A 77 12.08 -7.78 12.43
C PHE A 77 12.29 -6.27 12.35
N TRP A 78 13.25 -5.72 13.09
CA TRP A 78 13.56 -4.29 13.03
C TRP A 78 14.05 -3.85 11.65
N ARG A 79 14.81 -4.70 10.96
CA ARG A 79 15.26 -4.44 9.59
C ARG A 79 14.09 -4.39 8.61
N ILE A 80 13.15 -5.33 8.70
CA ILE A 80 11.96 -5.36 7.83
C ILE A 80 11.09 -4.12 8.10
N ALA A 81 10.79 -3.83 9.36
CA ALA A 81 9.99 -2.65 9.74
C ALA A 81 10.62 -1.33 9.24
N LYS A 82 11.96 -1.24 9.25
CA LYS A 82 12.68 -0.07 8.71
C LYS A 82 12.52 0.03 7.19
N LEU A 83 12.69 -1.09 6.48
CA LEU A 83 12.57 -1.12 5.01
C LEU A 83 11.15 -0.77 4.56
N GLU A 84 10.13 -1.32 5.22
CA GLU A 84 8.72 -0.98 4.94
C GLU A 84 8.46 0.52 5.14
N ARG A 85 8.98 1.12 6.22
CA ARG A 85 8.84 2.56 6.46
C ARG A 85 9.53 3.40 5.39
N GLU A 86 10.72 2.99 4.95
CA GLU A 86 11.46 3.68 3.87
C GLU A 86 10.73 3.56 2.53
N GLU A 87 10.10 2.42 2.26
CA GLU A 87 9.29 2.20 1.06
C GLU A 87 8.02 3.06 1.07
N VAL A 88 7.25 3.04 2.17
CA VAL A 88 6.09 3.92 2.36
C VAL A 88 6.48 5.39 2.20
N ALA A 89 7.59 5.82 2.82
CA ALA A 89 8.06 7.20 2.70
C ALA A 89 8.44 7.57 1.25
N ARG A 90 9.03 6.63 0.49
CA ARG A 90 9.35 6.84 -0.93
C ARG A 90 8.08 6.95 -1.78
N GLU A 91 7.09 6.11 -1.51
CA GLU A 91 5.82 6.16 -2.21
C GLU A 91 5.06 7.46 -1.92
N GLU A 92 4.97 7.87 -0.65
CA GLU A 92 4.38 9.16 -0.27
C GLU A 92 5.10 10.35 -0.90
N ALA A 93 6.43 10.34 -0.95
CA ALA A 93 7.21 11.37 -1.62
C ALA A 93 6.90 11.42 -3.13
N SER A 94 6.87 10.26 -3.81
CA SER A 94 6.51 10.17 -5.23
C SER A 94 5.09 10.66 -5.51
N GLN A 95 4.13 10.37 -4.63
CA GLN A 95 2.76 10.86 -4.76
C GLN A 95 2.68 12.38 -4.57
N SER A 96 3.41 12.93 -3.61
CA SER A 96 3.47 14.38 -3.39
C SER A 96 4.10 15.11 -4.58
N ASP A 97 5.18 14.58 -5.15
CA ASP A 97 5.82 15.16 -6.34
C ASP A 97 4.88 15.14 -7.55
N ALA A 98 4.17 14.03 -7.77
CA ALA A 98 3.17 13.94 -8.84
C ALA A 98 2.03 14.96 -8.65
N LEU A 99 1.53 15.13 -7.42
CA LEU A 99 0.50 16.12 -7.11
C LEU A 99 1.00 17.56 -7.32
N ALA A 100 2.24 17.87 -6.98
CA ALA A 100 2.84 19.19 -7.23
C ALA A 100 2.91 19.52 -8.72
N VAL A 101 3.24 18.54 -9.57
CA VAL A 101 3.21 18.73 -11.04
C VAL A 101 1.79 18.99 -11.52
N LEU A 102 0.80 18.27 -10.99
CA LEU A 102 -0.61 18.49 -11.33
C LEU A 102 -1.12 19.87 -10.92
N GLU A 103 -0.69 20.39 -9.76
CA GLU A 103 -0.98 21.78 -9.34
C GLU A 103 -0.40 22.79 -10.31
N MET A 104 0.85 22.61 -10.73
CA MET A 104 1.51 23.49 -11.69
C MET A 104 0.77 23.49 -13.04
N LEU A 105 0.44 22.31 -13.57
CA LEU A 105 -0.35 22.18 -14.81
C LEU A 105 -1.74 22.81 -14.68
N ALA A 106 -2.37 22.65 -13.52
CA ALA A 106 -3.65 23.27 -13.24
C ALA A 106 -3.56 24.80 -13.25
N ALA A 107 -2.53 25.36 -12.63
CA ALA A 107 -2.29 26.81 -12.60
C ALA A 107 -1.99 27.36 -14.00
N GLU A 108 -1.15 26.68 -14.78
CA GLU A 108 -0.82 27.09 -16.16
C GLU A 108 -2.04 27.03 -17.09
N ALA A 109 -2.90 26.04 -16.91
CA ALA A 109 -4.14 25.92 -17.66
C ALA A 109 -5.17 27.00 -17.27
N ASP A 110 -5.29 27.32 -15.98
CA ASP A 110 -6.13 28.43 -15.51
C ASP A 110 -5.63 29.79 -16.00
N ALA A 111 -4.31 29.96 -16.10
CA ALA A 111 -3.67 31.13 -16.71
C ALA A 111 -3.79 31.16 -18.24
N GLY A 112 -4.35 30.12 -18.87
CA GLY A 112 -4.45 30.01 -20.33
C GLY A 112 -3.11 29.86 -21.05
N THR A 113 -2.04 29.55 -20.30
CA THR A 113 -0.69 29.35 -20.86
C THR A 113 -0.57 27.99 -21.54
N VAL A 114 -1.27 26.98 -21.01
CA VAL A 114 -1.34 25.63 -21.58
C VAL A 114 -2.79 25.27 -21.88
N MET A 115 -3.05 24.84 -23.12
CA MET A 115 -4.36 24.35 -23.52
C MET A 115 -4.45 22.85 -23.31
N ILE A 116 -5.17 22.43 -22.26
CA ILE A 116 -5.51 21.04 -22.00
C ILE A 116 -6.99 20.77 -22.31
N PRO A 117 -7.34 19.57 -22.81
CA PRO A 117 -8.72 19.18 -23.03
C PRO A 117 -9.56 19.32 -21.76
N SER A 118 -10.81 19.79 -21.90
CA SER A 118 -11.71 20.08 -20.76
C SER A 118 -11.94 18.88 -19.84
N ALA A 119 -12.07 17.67 -20.41
CA ALA A 119 -12.20 16.44 -19.61
C ALA A 119 -10.96 16.17 -18.75
N LEU A 120 -9.77 16.44 -19.28
CA LEU A 120 -8.51 16.29 -18.55
C LEU A 120 -8.40 17.33 -17.44
N ARG A 121 -8.78 18.59 -17.72
CA ARG A 121 -8.83 19.66 -16.71
C ARG A 121 -9.71 19.27 -15.52
N LEU A 122 -10.91 18.77 -15.78
CA LEU A 122 -11.84 18.31 -14.73
C LEU A 122 -11.28 17.16 -13.92
N THR A 123 -10.57 16.23 -14.55
CA THR A 123 -9.99 15.06 -13.88
C THR A 123 -8.83 15.46 -12.96
N ILE A 124 -7.97 16.36 -13.43
CA ILE A 124 -6.87 16.92 -12.64
C ILE A 124 -7.42 17.67 -11.42
N ASP A 125 -8.43 18.52 -11.63
CA ASP A 125 -9.05 19.26 -10.54
C ASP A 125 -9.71 18.34 -9.51
N ALA A 126 -10.40 17.29 -9.95
CA ALA A 126 -10.98 16.30 -9.06
C ALA A 126 -9.90 15.56 -8.23
N ALA A 127 -8.76 15.23 -8.84
CA ALA A 127 -7.64 14.61 -8.13
C ALA A 127 -7.05 15.55 -7.07
N LEU A 128 -6.83 16.82 -7.42
CA LEU A 128 -6.31 17.83 -6.49
C LEU A 128 -7.29 18.16 -5.36
N ILE A 129 -8.60 18.22 -5.63
CA ILE A 129 -9.64 18.40 -4.61
C ILE A 129 -9.67 17.20 -3.66
N LYS A 130 -9.62 15.97 -4.19
CA LYS A 130 -9.58 14.75 -3.37
C LYS A 130 -8.32 14.69 -2.50
N ALA A 131 -7.20 15.21 -3.00
CA ALA A 131 -5.95 15.35 -2.25
C ALA A 131 -5.94 16.54 -1.27
N GLY A 132 -7.00 17.35 -1.20
CA GLY A 132 -7.09 18.53 -0.32
C GLY A 132 -6.20 19.69 -0.73
N ARG A 133 -5.76 19.74 -2.00
CA ARG A 133 -4.80 20.74 -2.53
C ARG A 133 -5.42 21.77 -3.48
N LYS A 134 -6.72 21.64 -3.76
CA LYS A 134 -7.53 22.64 -4.49
C LYS A 134 -8.89 22.78 -3.81
N GLU A 135 -9.42 24.00 -3.75
CA GLU A 135 -10.77 24.23 -3.22
C GLU A 135 -11.83 23.62 -4.15
N ALA A 136 -12.83 22.98 -3.55
CA ALA A 136 -13.97 22.50 -4.30
C ALA A 136 -14.76 23.68 -4.89
N PRO A 137 -15.35 23.54 -6.10
CA PRO A 137 -16.19 24.58 -6.66
C PRO A 137 -17.35 24.91 -5.72
N VAL A 138 -17.66 26.20 -5.59
CA VAL A 138 -18.83 26.63 -4.83
C VAL A 138 -20.09 26.09 -5.50
N PRO A 139 -21.03 25.47 -4.76
CA PRO A 139 -22.28 24.97 -5.33
C PRO A 139 -23.05 26.11 -6.04
N VAL A 140 -23.30 25.94 -7.33
CA VAL A 140 -24.06 26.92 -8.13
C VAL A 140 -25.53 26.50 -8.16
N ARG A 141 -26.43 27.41 -7.79
CA ARG A 141 -27.88 27.22 -8.00
C ARG A 141 -28.22 27.54 -9.45
N HIS A 142 -28.63 26.53 -10.20
CA HIS A 142 -29.22 26.72 -11.53
C HIS A 142 -30.67 27.16 -11.37
N ILE A 143 -30.97 28.41 -11.73
CA ILE A 143 -32.35 28.92 -11.80
C ILE A 143 -32.80 28.78 -13.26
N THR A 144 -33.78 27.92 -13.50
CA THR A 144 -34.48 27.87 -14.79
C THR A 144 -35.57 28.93 -14.78
N ILE A 145 -35.37 30.01 -15.54
CA ILE A 145 -36.41 31.00 -15.78
C ILE A 145 -37.24 30.50 -16.96
N ASN A 146 -38.38 29.87 -16.67
CA ASN A 146 -39.41 29.70 -17.69
C ASN A 146 -39.94 31.10 -18.02
N GLY A 147 -39.56 31.62 -19.20
CA GLY A 147 -40.10 32.86 -19.75
C GLY A 147 -41.59 32.69 -20.03
N GLY A 148 -42.42 32.97 -19.04
CA GLY A 148 -43.86 33.07 -19.21
C GLY A 148 -44.20 34.38 -19.90
N VAL A 149 -44.73 34.29 -21.11
CA VAL A 149 -45.60 35.29 -21.73
C VAL A 149 -46.96 34.66 -21.95
#